data_AF-R7UST4-F1
#
_entry.id   AF-R7UST4-F1
#
_cell.length_a   1.000
_cell.length_b   1.000
_cell.length_c   1.000
_cell.angle_alpha   90.00
_cell.angle_beta   90.00
_cell.angle_gamma   90.00
#
_symmetry.space_group_name_H-M   'P 1'
#
loop_
_entity.id
_entity.type
_entity.pdbx_description
1 polymer ?
#
loop_
_entity_poly.entity_id
_entity_poly.type
_entity_poly.pdbx_seq_one_letter_code
_entity_poly.pdbx_strand_id
1 'polypeptide(L)'
;SAFYSFAAKHMITRSKSRISEKDSSDMDLSSFVAALTSALQDSQVRACLSDIVGESFRQELISLKAELKQKDSVIKHLDRRIESLESQNDALEQYTRRNSIRVTGLPEVEHEDILDRTLKIVNEDLEVNPPISIMDIDRVHRVGRRNPDRPRSVIVKFSTYRARQSVMKMKKNIKARLPSTFLYEDLTKERSTFLYKARQMKR
;
A
#
# COMPACT_ATOMS: atom_id res chain seq x y z
N SER A 1 -65.51 -10.30 11.39
CA SER A 1 -65.58 -9.85 9.98
C SER A 1 -64.57 -10.68 9.19
N ALA A 2 -64.80 -11.93 8.78
CA ALA A 2 -66.01 -12.57 8.25
C ALA A 2 -66.65 -11.74 7.13
N PHE A 3 -67.13 -12.38 6.06
CA PHE A 3 -67.54 -11.80 4.76
C PHE A 3 -66.34 -11.52 3.85
N TYR A 4 -65.94 -12.38 2.92
CA TYR A 4 -66.76 -13.00 1.88
C TYR A 4 -66.34 -14.45 1.60
N SER A 5 -67.02 -15.37 2.28
CA SER A 5 -67.39 -16.68 1.74
C SER A 5 -68.90 -16.64 1.62
N PHE A 6 -69.45 -16.34 0.44
CA PHE A 6 -70.83 -16.68 0.10
C PHE A 6 -71.14 -16.31 -1.36
N ALA A 7 -71.05 -17.30 -2.25
CA ALA A 7 -71.75 -17.45 -3.54
C ALA A 7 -70.81 -18.20 -4.51
N ALA A 8 -71.06 -19.42 -4.96
CA ALA A 8 -72.26 -20.22 -4.90
C ALA A 8 -71.88 -21.70 -5.01
N LYS A 9 -72.29 -22.47 -4.00
CA LYS A 9 -72.72 -23.85 -4.21
C LYS A 9 -73.95 -23.79 -5.11
N HIS A 10 -73.87 -24.38 -6.31
CA HIS A 10 -74.90 -25.18 -7.00
C HIS A 10 -74.67 -25.14 -8.51
N MET A 11 -74.13 -26.23 -9.08
CA MET A 11 -74.87 -27.10 -10.01
C MET A 11 -73.89 -28.10 -10.64
N ILE A 12 -73.91 -29.28 -10.04
CA ILE A 12 -73.48 -30.52 -10.70
C ILE A 12 -74.57 -30.86 -11.72
N THR A 13 -74.23 -30.82 -13.02
CA THR A 13 -74.94 -31.61 -14.04
C THR A 13 -73.95 -32.17 -15.07
N ARG A 14 -73.38 -33.31 -14.71
CA ARG A 14 -73.40 -34.57 -15.49
C ARG A 14 -73.14 -34.46 -17.00
N SER A 15 -71.90 -34.78 -17.41
CA SER A 15 -71.66 -35.54 -18.64
C SER A 15 -70.54 -36.55 -18.40
N LYS A 16 -70.93 -37.79 -18.09
CA LYS A 16 -70.05 -38.96 -18.17
C LYS A 16 -69.66 -39.17 -19.63
N SER A 17 -68.38 -38.98 -19.96
CA SER A 17 -67.76 -39.65 -21.10
C SER A 17 -66.72 -40.61 -20.56
N ARG A 18 -67.08 -41.91 -20.58
CA ARG A 18 -66.16 -43.03 -20.43
C ARG A 18 -65.01 -42.86 -21.42
N ILE A 19 -63.79 -42.77 -20.92
CA ILE A 19 -62.62 -43.28 -21.63
C ILE A 19 -61.86 -44.13 -20.61
N SER A 20 -61.69 -45.38 -21.02
CA SER A 20 -61.15 -46.54 -20.34
C SER A 20 -59.88 -46.31 -19.54
N GLU A 21 -59.86 -46.88 -18.34
CA GLU A 21 -58.66 -47.43 -17.70
C GLU A 21 -57.84 -48.22 -18.73
N LYS A 22 -56.55 -47.88 -18.86
CA LYS A 22 -55.51 -48.86 -19.20
C LYS A 22 -54.12 -48.31 -18.84
N ASP A 23 -53.46 -49.08 -17.98
CA ASP A 23 -52.02 -49.22 -17.81
C ASP A 23 -51.23 -47.97 -17.37
N SER A 24 -51.40 -47.59 -16.10
CA SER A 24 -50.28 -47.02 -15.34
C SER A 24 -49.43 -48.19 -14.82
N SER A 25 -48.61 -48.78 -15.70
CA SER A 25 -47.47 -49.56 -15.23
C SER A 25 -46.61 -48.61 -14.41
N ASP A 26 -46.64 -48.78 -13.09
CA ASP A 26 -45.66 -48.23 -12.18
C ASP A 26 -44.31 -48.71 -12.73
N MET A 27 -43.57 -47.80 -13.39
CA MET A 27 -42.25 -48.12 -13.91
C MET A 27 -41.42 -48.52 -12.69
N ASP A 28 -41.15 -49.82 -12.56
CA ASP A 28 -40.37 -50.35 -11.44
C ASP A 28 -39.10 -49.52 -11.34
N LEU A 29 -38.91 -48.85 -10.20
CA LEU A 29 -37.78 -47.95 -9.98
C LEU A 29 -36.45 -48.64 -10.29
N SER A 30 -36.39 -49.95 -10.06
CA SER A 30 -35.22 -50.78 -10.41
C SER A 30 -34.97 -50.83 -11.91
N SER A 31 -36.03 -50.96 -12.72
CA SER A 31 -35.98 -50.99 -14.18
C SER A 31 -35.60 -49.63 -14.77
N PHE A 32 -36.09 -48.53 -14.18
CA PHE A 32 -35.71 -47.17 -14.58
C PHE A 32 -34.24 -46.89 -14.27
N VAL A 33 -33.76 -47.26 -13.08
CA VAL A 33 -32.34 -47.12 -12.70
C VAL A 33 -31.44 -47.97 -13.60
N ALA A 34 -31.85 -49.19 -13.94
CA ALA A 34 -31.11 -50.06 -14.87
C ALA A 34 -31.04 -49.45 -16.29
N ALA A 35 -32.17 -48.94 -16.79
CA ALA A 35 -32.24 -48.28 -18.10
C ALA A 35 -31.39 -46.99 -18.13
N LEU A 36 -31.44 -46.19 -17.08
CA LEU A 36 -30.62 -44.98 -16.94
C LEU A 36 -29.14 -45.31 -16.85
N THR A 37 -28.77 -46.36 -16.11
CA THR A 37 -27.37 -46.82 -16.00
C THR A 37 -26.84 -47.30 -17.34
N SER A 38 -27.66 -48.04 -18.10
CA SER A 38 -27.31 -48.50 -19.45
C SER A 38 -27.17 -47.32 -20.43
N ALA A 39 -28.08 -46.33 -20.36
CA ALA A 39 -28.00 -45.11 -21.16
C ALA A 39 -26.76 -44.27 -20.81
N LEU A 40 -26.35 -44.21 -19.55
CA LEU A 40 -25.12 -43.53 -19.13
C LEU A 40 -23.84 -44.30 -19.46
N GLN A 41 -23.93 -45.60 -19.80
CA GLN A 41 -22.80 -46.39 -20.31
C GLN A 41 -22.65 -46.28 -21.83
N ASP A 42 -23.70 -45.87 -22.53
CA ASP A 42 -23.67 -45.62 -23.97
C ASP A 42 -22.63 -44.55 -24.33
N SER A 43 -21.79 -44.86 -25.31
CA SER A 43 -20.67 -44.01 -25.69
C SER A 43 -21.12 -42.68 -26.31
N GLN A 44 -22.25 -42.66 -27.02
CA GLN A 44 -22.80 -41.43 -27.62
C GLN A 44 -23.39 -40.52 -26.55
N VAL A 45 -24.11 -41.09 -25.57
CA VAL A 45 -24.69 -40.32 -24.47
C VAL A 45 -23.58 -39.73 -23.58
N ARG A 46 -22.54 -40.52 -23.26
CA ARG A 46 -21.37 -40.02 -22.51
C ARG A 46 -20.63 -38.93 -23.26
N ALA A 47 -20.42 -39.09 -24.57
CA ALA A 47 -19.79 -38.07 -25.40
C ALA A 47 -20.60 -36.77 -25.39
N CYS A 48 -21.92 -36.86 -25.62
CA CYS A 48 -22.82 -35.70 -25.61
C CYS A 48 -22.83 -34.97 -24.26
N LEU A 49 -22.92 -35.70 -23.15
CA LEU A 49 -22.86 -35.11 -21.81
C LEU A 49 -21.47 -34.49 -21.52
N SER A 50 -20.39 -35.17 -21.93
CA SER A 50 -19.03 -34.65 -21.81
C SER A 50 -18.83 -33.37 -22.64
N ASP A 51 -19.47 -33.26 -23.79
CA ASP A 51 -19.40 -32.08 -24.64
C ASP A 51 -20.16 -30.90 -24.03
N ILE A 52 -21.39 -31.13 -23.53
CA ILE A 52 -22.20 -30.10 -22.86
C ILE A 52 -21.49 -29.58 -21.60
N VAL A 53 -21.06 -30.49 -20.72
CA VAL A 53 -20.38 -30.13 -19.47
C VAL A 53 -19.00 -29.55 -19.76
N GLY A 54 -18.27 -30.13 -20.71
CA GLY A 54 -16.97 -29.66 -21.15
C GLY A 54 -17.03 -28.26 -21.76
N GLU A 55 -18.10 -27.93 -22.48
CA GLU A 55 -18.29 -26.59 -23.03
C GLU A 55 -18.55 -25.54 -21.93
N SER A 56 -19.40 -25.86 -20.96
CA SER A 56 -19.61 -25.00 -19.78
C SER A 56 -18.31 -24.72 -19.04
N PHE A 57 -17.50 -25.76 -18.76
CA PHE A 57 -16.21 -25.58 -18.09
C PHE A 57 -15.19 -24.83 -18.95
N ARG A 58 -15.15 -25.03 -20.27
CA ARG A 58 -14.27 -24.27 -21.17
C ARG A 58 -14.62 -22.79 -21.15
N GLN A 59 -15.90 -22.44 -21.17
CA GLN A 59 -16.36 -21.05 -21.09
C GLN A 59 -15.95 -20.41 -19.76
N GLU A 60 -16.13 -21.11 -18.64
CA GLU A 60 -15.65 -20.65 -17.33
C GLU A 60 -14.13 -20.46 -17.32
N LEU A 61 -13.35 -21.42 -17.83
CA LEU A 61 -11.89 -21.31 -17.91
C LEU A 61 -11.43 -20.12 -18.77
N ILE A 62 -12.11 -19.87 -19.90
CA ILE A 62 -11.83 -18.71 -20.76
C ILE A 62 -12.13 -17.43 -19.99
N SER A 63 -13.28 -17.36 -19.30
CA SER A 63 -13.67 -16.19 -18.52
C SER A 63 -12.68 -15.91 -17.38
N LEU A 64 -12.27 -16.94 -16.64
CA LEU A 64 -11.35 -16.83 -15.51
C LEU A 64 -9.95 -16.44 -15.98
N LYS A 65 -9.49 -17.00 -17.11
CA LYS A 65 -8.21 -16.63 -17.72
C LYS A 65 -8.22 -15.18 -18.20
N ALA A 66 -9.34 -14.71 -18.75
CA ALA A 66 -9.50 -13.31 -19.13
C ALA A 66 -9.46 -12.39 -17.91
N GLU A 67 -10.15 -12.76 -16.83
CA GLU A 67 -10.16 -12.00 -15.57
C GLU A 67 -8.76 -11.96 -14.93
N LEU A 68 -8.04 -13.07 -14.90
CA LEU A 68 -6.65 -13.12 -14.42
C LEU A 68 -5.75 -12.18 -15.22
N LYS A 69 -5.84 -12.21 -16.55
CA LYS A 69 -5.07 -11.30 -17.41
C LYS A 69 -5.42 -9.83 -17.16
N GLN A 70 -6.68 -9.52 -16.90
CA GLN A 70 -7.12 -8.18 -16.55
C GLN A 70 -6.53 -7.76 -15.19
N LYS A 71 -6.64 -8.61 -14.17
CA LYS A 71 -6.07 -8.38 -12.83
C LYS A 71 -4.56 -8.18 -12.89
N ASP A 72 -3.83 -9.01 -13.64
CA ASP A 72 -2.38 -8.85 -13.84
C ASP A 72 -2.02 -7.50 -14.49
N SER A 73 -2.85 -7.05 -15.44
CA SER A 73 -2.68 -5.74 -16.08
C SER A 73 -2.89 -4.60 -15.08
N VAL A 74 -3.90 -4.72 -14.23
CA VAL A 74 -4.20 -3.74 -13.16
C VAL A 74 -3.09 -3.73 -12.12
N ILE A 75 -2.62 -4.89 -11.66
CA ILE A 75 -1.51 -5.01 -10.70
C ILE A 75 -0.27 -4.29 -11.24
N LYS A 76 0.14 -4.59 -12.48
CA LYS A 76 1.27 -3.91 -13.13
C LYS A 76 1.08 -2.40 -13.26
N HIS A 77 -0.15 -1.95 -13.49
CA HIS A 77 -0.45 -0.52 -13.55
C HIS A 77 -0.32 0.14 -12.17
N LEU A 78 -0.87 -0.50 -11.13
CA LEU A 78 -0.80 -0.03 -9.76
C LEU A 78 0.63 -0.01 -9.23
N ASP A 79 1.43 -1.03 -9.49
CA ASP A 79 2.84 -1.08 -9.08
C ASP A 79 3.63 0.10 -9.64
N ARG A 80 3.50 0.36 -10.96
CA ARG A 80 4.12 1.53 -11.60
C ARG A 80 3.63 2.85 -10.99
N ARG A 81 2.35 2.91 -10.62
CA ARG A 81 1.77 4.11 -10.02
C ARG A 81 2.31 4.32 -8.61
N ILE A 82 2.46 3.26 -7.82
CA ILE A 82 3.08 3.29 -6.50
C ILE A 82 4.52 3.77 -6.61
N GLU A 83 5.34 3.15 -7.47
CA GLU A 83 6.73 3.57 -7.69
C GLU A 83 6.83 5.05 -8.08
N SER A 84 5.95 5.51 -8.99
CA SER A 84 5.91 6.91 -9.41
C SER A 84 5.53 7.84 -8.25
N LEU A 85 4.56 7.46 -7.43
CA LEU A 85 4.10 8.28 -6.29
C LEU A 85 5.15 8.31 -5.16
N GLU A 86 5.79 7.18 -4.88
CA GLU A 86 6.89 7.10 -3.91
C GLU A 86 8.06 8.00 -4.34
N SER A 87 8.45 7.96 -5.61
CA SER A 87 9.50 8.82 -6.16
C SER A 87 9.13 10.31 -6.07
N GLN A 88 7.89 10.67 -6.41
CA GLN A 88 7.40 12.04 -6.29
C GLN A 88 7.36 12.51 -4.83
N ASN A 89 6.93 11.63 -3.92
CA ASN A 89 6.86 11.94 -2.50
C ASN A 89 8.26 12.13 -1.90
N ASP A 90 9.24 11.27 -2.21
CA ASP A 90 10.63 11.46 -1.81
C ASP A 90 11.20 12.80 -2.35
N ALA A 91 10.92 13.12 -3.61
CA ALA A 91 11.38 14.38 -4.20
C ALA A 91 10.78 15.61 -3.50
N LEU A 92 9.48 15.60 -3.19
CA LEU A 92 8.80 16.66 -2.45
C LEU A 92 9.33 16.75 -1.02
N GLU A 93 9.46 15.62 -0.32
CA GLU A 93 10.02 15.59 1.02
C GLU A 93 11.45 16.15 1.03
N GLN A 94 12.31 15.71 0.11
CA GLN A 94 13.67 16.23 0.00
C GLN A 94 13.71 17.72 -0.33
N TYR A 95 12.76 18.21 -1.15
CA TYR A 95 12.61 19.64 -1.44
C TYR A 95 12.28 20.43 -0.18
N THR A 96 11.36 19.95 0.66
CA THR A 96 11.03 20.61 1.94
C THR A 96 12.21 20.60 2.93
N ARG A 97 13.06 19.56 2.87
CA ARG A 97 14.26 19.42 3.71
C ARG A 97 15.47 20.20 3.18
N ARG A 98 15.41 20.80 1.99
CA ARG A 98 16.56 21.44 1.31
C ARG A 98 17.27 22.52 2.14
N ASN A 99 16.52 23.25 2.96
CA ASN A 99 17.05 24.29 3.84
C ASN A 99 17.35 23.78 5.26
N SER A 100 17.38 22.46 5.45
CA SER A 100 17.63 21.85 6.76
C SER A 100 18.99 21.16 6.78
N ILE A 101 19.64 21.21 7.94
CA ILE A 101 20.82 20.42 8.25
C ILE A 101 20.55 19.54 9.46
N ARG A 102 21.31 18.46 9.53
CA ARG A 102 21.31 17.56 10.68
C ARG A 102 22.65 17.64 11.38
N VAL A 103 22.61 17.99 12.67
CA VAL A 103 23.78 17.99 13.56
C VAL A 103 23.72 16.73 14.42
N THR A 104 24.80 15.95 14.42
CA THR A 104 24.90 14.70 15.20
C THR A 104 26.09 14.77 16.14
N GLY A 105 26.01 14.11 17.30
CA GLY A 105 27.13 14.03 18.25
C GLY A 105 27.29 15.25 19.17
N LEU A 106 26.38 16.22 19.08
CA LEU A 106 26.32 17.35 20.00
C LEU A 106 25.81 16.87 21.37
N PRO A 107 26.59 16.95 22.47
CA PRO A 107 26.17 16.49 23.80
C PRO A 107 24.84 17.11 24.24
N GLU A 108 23.97 16.37 24.93
CA GLU A 108 22.72 16.92 25.49
C GLU A 108 22.98 17.49 26.89
N VAL A 109 22.41 18.66 27.17
CA VAL A 109 22.42 19.27 28.50
C VAL A 109 20.97 19.44 28.94
N GLU A 110 20.69 19.23 30.23
CA GLU A 110 19.35 19.47 30.77
C GLU A 110 18.99 20.96 30.62
N HIS A 111 17.74 21.21 30.25
CA HIS A 111 17.23 22.57 30.02
C HIS A 111 18.06 23.40 29.01
N GLU A 112 18.69 22.74 28.02
CA GLU A 112 19.43 23.46 26.98
C GLU A 112 18.53 24.36 26.13
N ASP A 113 18.96 25.60 25.90
CA ASP A 113 18.46 26.41 24.80
C ASP A 113 19.17 25.98 23.51
N ILE A 114 18.49 25.13 22.73
CA ILE A 114 19.06 24.59 21.52
C ILE A 114 19.26 25.65 20.42
N LEU A 115 18.51 26.74 20.46
CA LEU A 115 18.61 27.83 19.50
C LEU A 115 19.88 28.64 19.76
N ASP A 116 20.04 29.13 20.99
CA ASP A 116 21.24 29.85 21.41
C ASP A 116 22.50 28.99 21.17
N ARG A 117 22.44 27.72 21.57
CA ARG A 117 23.54 26.78 21.35
C ARG A 117 23.87 26.57 19.87
N THR A 118 22.86 26.51 19.01
CA THR A 118 23.07 26.38 17.56
C THR A 118 23.73 27.63 17.00
N LEU A 119 23.29 28.83 17.43
CA LEU A 119 23.89 30.10 16.99
C LEU A 119 25.36 30.19 17.41
N LYS A 120 25.70 29.80 18.64
CA LYS A 120 27.09 29.73 19.12
C LYS A 120 27.94 28.79 18.28
N ILE A 121 27.48 27.56 18.04
CA ILE A 121 28.21 26.60 17.19
C ILE A 121 28.44 27.17 15.79
N VAL A 122 27.41 27.80 15.21
CA VAL A 122 27.49 28.29 13.83
C VAL A 122 28.39 29.53 13.71
N ASN A 123 28.30 30.47 14.64
CA ASN A 123 29.02 31.73 14.53
C ASN A 123 30.43 31.64 15.15
N GLU A 124 30.57 30.94 16.27
CA GLU A 124 31.84 30.87 17.01
C GLU A 124 32.66 29.65 16.60
N ASP A 125 32.05 28.46 16.51
CA ASP A 125 32.83 27.23 16.24
C ASP A 125 33.07 26.96 14.75
N LEU A 126 32.11 27.32 13.90
CA LEU A 126 32.26 27.22 12.44
C LEU A 126 32.84 28.49 11.82
N GLU A 127 32.80 29.62 12.52
CA GLU A 127 33.30 30.92 12.07
C GLU A 127 32.62 31.38 10.76
N VAL A 128 31.30 31.22 10.67
CA VAL A 128 30.52 31.61 9.49
C VAL A 128 30.44 33.14 9.39
N ASN A 129 30.78 33.68 8.22
CA ASN A 129 30.73 35.11 7.91
C ASN A 129 29.92 35.35 6.62
N PRO A 130 28.88 36.22 6.60
CA PRO A 130 28.31 36.95 7.74
C PRO A 130 27.72 36.02 8.81
N PRO A 131 27.66 36.47 10.08
CA PRO A 131 27.11 35.67 11.16
C PRO A 131 25.63 35.36 10.90
N ILE A 132 25.23 34.15 11.27
CA ILE A 132 23.83 33.71 11.22
C ILE A 132 23.09 34.33 12.39
N SER A 133 21.98 34.99 12.10
CA SER A 133 21.09 35.57 13.09
C SER A 133 19.94 34.63 13.44
N ILE A 134 19.21 34.96 14.50
CA ILE A 134 17.97 34.26 14.84
C ILE A 134 16.92 34.31 13.72
N MET A 135 16.90 35.36 12.90
CA MET A 135 15.96 35.50 11.77
C MET A 135 16.28 34.55 10.60
N ASP A 136 17.51 34.04 10.55
CA ASP A 136 17.94 33.07 9.55
C ASP A 136 17.54 31.63 9.90
N ILE A 137 17.01 31.41 11.11
CA ILE A 137 16.55 30.10 11.60
C ILE A 137 15.03 30.09 11.65
N ASP A 138 14.42 29.19 10.88
CA ASP A 138 12.98 28.94 10.91
C ASP A 138 12.62 28.06 12.11
N ARG A 139 13.31 26.93 12.28
CA ARG A 139 13.05 25.98 13.37
C ARG A 139 14.30 25.23 13.78
N VAL A 140 14.43 24.94 15.07
CA VAL A 140 15.49 24.09 15.60
C VAL A 140 14.95 23.19 16.71
N HIS A 141 15.31 21.91 16.68
CA HIS A 141 14.88 20.95 17.70
C HIS A 141 15.71 19.66 17.68
N ARG A 142 15.75 18.97 18.82
CA ARG A 142 16.28 17.60 18.93
C ARG A 142 15.28 16.60 18.34
N VAL A 143 15.79 15.54 17.71
CA VAL A 143 14.99 14.51 17.06
C VAL A 143 15.33 13.12 17.59
N GLY A 144 14.28 12.34 17.83
CA GLY A 144 14.37 10.97 18.33
C GLY A 144 14.12 10.87 19.84
N ARG A 145 14.10 9.62 20.32
CA ARG A 145 13.95 9.31 21.74
C ARG A 145 15.29 9.54 22.45
N ARG A 146 15.24 9.99 23.71
CA ARG A 146 16.44 10.12 24.55
C ARG A 146 17.10 8.76 24.70
N ASN A 147 18.42 8.74 24.67
CA ASN A 147 19.24 7.56 24.87
C ASN A 147 20.46 7.96 25.71
N PRO A 148 20.78 7.24 26.80
CA PRO A 148 21.93 7.56 27.66
C PRO A 148 23.28 7.39 26.95
N ASP A 149 23.38 6.49 25.98
CA ASP A 149 24.62 6.15 25.29
C ASP A 149 24.94 7.09 24.12
N ARG A 150 23.93 7.78 23.58
CA ARG A 150 24.11 8.65 22.40
C ARG A 150 23.24 9.90 22.45
N PRO A 151 23.81 11.09 22.17
CA PRO A 151 23.02 12.30 22.05
C PRO A 151 22.09 12.25 20.83
N ARG A 152 20.88 12.77 20.98
CA ARG A 152 19.92 12.95 19.90
C ARG A 152 20.46 13.92 18.85
N SER A 153 20.13 13.67 17.59
CA SER A 153 20.44 14.60 16.51
C SER A 153 19.64 15.89 16.66
N VAL A 154 20.18 17.01 16.19
CA VAL A 154 19.47 18.28 16.06
C VAL A 154 19.14 18.49 14.60
N ILE A 155 17.90 18.88 14.29
CA ILE A 155 17.55 19.44 12.99
C ILE A 155 17.54 20.96 13.13
N VAL A 156 18.26 21.63 12.24
CA VAL A 156 18.23 23.09 12.10
C VAL A 156 17.68 23.40 10.72
N LYS A 157 16.52 24.04 10.66
CA LYS A 157 15.91 24.53 9.43
C LYS A 157 16.14 26.02 9.32
N PHE A 158 16.77 26.43 8.23
CA PHE A 158 17.07 27.81 7.93
C PHE A 158 15.94 28.45 7.11
N SER A 159 15.77 29.76 7.27
CA SER A 159 14.84 30.58 6.49
C SER A 159 15.19 30.58 5.00
N THR A 160 16.48 30.48 4.66
CA THR A 160 16.94 30.47 3.27
C THR A 160 17.97 29.39 2.96
N TYR A 161 17.98 28.95 1.70
CA TYR A 161 19.02 28.05 1.18
C TYR A 161 20.42 28.65 1.31
N ARG A 162 20.55 29.98 1.15
CA ARG A 162 21.84 30.69 1.22
C ARG A 162 22.45 30.62 2.62
N ALA A 163 21.65 30.88 3.66
CA ALA A 163 22.08 30.75 5.06
C ALA A 163 22.49 29.30 5.36
N ARG A 164 21.67 28.32 4.96
CA ARG A 164 22.04 26.91 5.10
C ARG A 164 23.36 26.57 4.39
N GLN A 165 23.58 27.12 3.20
CA GLN A 165 24.77 26.87 2.40
C GLN A 165 26.03 27.51 2.98
N SER A 166 25.96 28.73 3.55
CA SER A 166 27.11 29.37 4.21
C SER A 166 27.61 28.52 5.38
N VAL A 167 26.68 27.99 6.19
CA VAL A 167 27.00 27.06 7.28
C VAL A 167 27.63 25.77 6.76
N MET A 168 27.03 25.14 5.75
CA MET A 168 27.52 23.87 5.20
C MET A 168 28.90 23.97 4.54
N LYS A 169 29.29 25.15 4.04
CA LYS A 169 30.64 25.41 3.50
C LYS A 169 31.69 25.34 4.60
N MET A 170 31.40 25.88 5.78
CA MET A 170 32.33 25.97 6.90
C MET A 170 32.37 24.71 7.77
N LYS A 171 31.53 23.70 7.48
CA LYS A 171 31.36 22.48 8.29
C LYS A 171 32.65 21.71 8.66
N LYS A 172 33.75 21.90 7.93
CA LYS A 172 35.03 21.24 8.24
C LYS A 172 35.66 21.80 9.52
N ASN A 173 35.40 23.07 9.84
CA ASN A 173 35.97 23.78 10.97
C ASN A 173 35.50 23.20 12.31
N ILE A 174 34.29 22.60 12.34
CA ILE A 174 33.73 22.05 13.57
C ILE A 174 34.62 21.01 14.25
N LYS A 175 35.39 20.25 13.47
CA LYS A 175 36.23 19.17 14.02
C LYS A 175 37.32 19.68 14.94
N ALA A 176 37.77 20.92 14.77
CA ALA A 176 38.81 21.52 15.60
C ALA A 176 38.29 21.81 17.02
N ARG A 177 37.00 22.17 17.16
CA ARG A 177 36.41 22.57 18.44
C ARG A 177 35.50 21.50 19.06
N LEU A 178 34.74 20.81 18.22
CA LEU A 178 33.79 19.75 18.59
C LEU A 178 34.07 18.47 17.77
N PRO A 179 35.06 17.66 18.15
CA PRO A 179 35.53 16.52 17.34
C PRO A 179 34.48 15.41 17.18
N SER A 180 33.56 15.28 18.14
CA SER A 180 32.45 14.33 18.10
C SER A 180 31.22 14.85 17.33
N THR A 181 31.20 16.12 16.93
CA THR A 181 30.04 16.73 16.28
C THR A 181 30.21 16.76 14.76
N PHE A 182 29.15 16.39 14.04
CA PHE A 182 29.14 16.34 12.58
C PHE A 182 27.91 17.03 12.01
N LEU A 183 28.11 17.74 10.89
CA LEU A 183 27.06 18.40 10.14
C LEU A 183 26.83 17.70 8.81
N TYR A 184 25.57 17.35 8.57
CA TYR A 184 25.10 16.73 7.34
C TYR A 184 23.94 17.50 6.74
N GLU A 185 23.72 17.26 5.45
CA GLU A 185 22.45 17.62 4.81
C GLU A 185 21.33 16.79 5.45
N ASP A 186 20.16 17.39 5.66
CA ASP A 186 19.01 16.61 6.08
C ASP A 186 18.39 15.90 4.86
N LEU A 187 18.81 14.66 4.65
CA LEU A 187 18.34 13.83 3.56
C LEU A 187 17.14 12.98 3.99
N THR A 188 16.30 12.59 3.03
CA THR A 188 15.33 11.52 3.24
C THR A 188 16.04 10.21 3.58
N LYS A 189 15.29 9.26 4.16
CA LYS A 189 15.86 7.98 4.61
C LYS A 189 16.53 7.25 3.45
N GLU A 190 15.83 7.14 2.32
CA GLU A 190 16.33 6.46 1.13
C GLU A 190 17.63 7.08 0.62
N ARG A 191 17.66 8.40 0.44
CA ARG A 191 18.84 9.15 -0.02
C ARG A 191 20.01 9.05 0.96
N SER A 192 19.74 9.10 2.26
CA SER A 192 20.75 8.90 3.29
C SER A 192 21.35 7.49 3.22
N THR A 193 20.51 6.47 3.04
CA THR A 193 20.96 5.08 2.86
C THR A 193 21.77 4.93 1.58
N PHE A 194 21.33 5.53 0.47
CA PHE A 194 22.06 5.51 -0.79
C PHE A 194 23.43 6.17 -0.66
N LEU A 195 23.51 7.36 -0.05
CA LEU A 195 24.76 8.07 0.20
C LEU A 195 25.72 7.25 1.07
N TYR A 196 25.19 6.56 2.10
CA TYR A 196 25.98 5.66 2.92
C TYR A 196 26.58 4.52 2.10
N LYS A 197 25.76 3.82 1.30
CA LYS A 197 26.22 2.74 0.41
C LYS A 197 27.27 3.24 -0.59
N ALA A 198 27.05 4.39 -1.22
CA ALA A 198 27.99 5.01 -2.15
C ALA A 198 29.36 5.31 -1.51
N ARG A 199 29.38 5.73 -0.24
CA ARG A 199 30.63 5.96 0.50
C ARG A 199 31.38 4.67 0.81
N GLN A 200 30.68 3.56 1.04
CA GLN A 200 31.31 2.27 1.29
C GLN A 200 31.98 1.73 0.01
N MET A 201 31.36 1.92 -1.15
CA MET A 201 31.91 1.47 -2.44
C MET A 201 33.13 2.27 -2.92
N LYS A 202 33.34 3.48 -2.40
CA LYS A 202 34.50 4.32 -2.74
C LYS A 202 35.76 3.95 -1.95
N ARG A 203 35.61 3.23 -0.85
CA ARG A 203 36.72 2.74 -0.02
C ARG A 203 37.26 1.44 -0.60
#